data_AF-A0A1R0XD18-F1
#
_entry.id   AF-A0A1R0XD18-F1
#
_cell.length_a   1.000
_cell.length_b   1.000
_cell.length_c   1.000
_cell.angle_alpha   90.00
_cell.angle_beta   90.00
_cell.angle_gamma   90.00
#
_symmetry.space_group_name_H-M   'P 1'
#
loop_
_entity.id
_entity.type
_entity.pdbx_description
1 polymer ?
#
loop_
_entity_poly.entity_id
_entity_poly.type
_entity_poly.pdbx_seq_one_letter_code
_entity_poly.pdbx_strand_id
1 'polypeptide(L)'
;MGNLPLSKMDYESIKKLKQLNKNDLLDLIEGLSIYLKDRNFPIFEDVVDLLLNFNKELIPLINRIFEGEESDWKIKCFRIFIASVSYWSSY
;
A
#
# COMPACT_ATOMS: atom_id res chain seq x y z
N MET A 1 13.55 -6.92 9.67
CA MET A 1 13.48 -6.84 8.20
C MET A 1 13.15 -8.24 7.68
N GLY A 2 11.89 -8.61 7.45
CA GLY A 2 11.59 -10.03 7.19
C GLY A 2 10.26 -10.44 6.56
N ASN A 3 9.39 -9.52 6.13
CA ASN A 3 8.07 -9.89 5.57
C ASN A 3 7.67 -9.12 4.30
N LEU A 4 8.56 -8.27 3.73
CA LEU A 4 8.26 -7.56 2.48
C LEU A 4 8.47 -8.48 1.27
N PRO A 5 7.67 -8.35 0.20
CA PRO A 5 7.83 -9.13 -1.02
C PRO A 5 9.24 -8.99 -1.61
N LEU A 6 9.97 -10.08 -1.82
CA LEU A 6 11.35 -9.99 -2.36
C LEU A 6 11.38 -9.75 -3.88
N SER A 7 10.22 -9.82 -4.54
CA SER A 7 10.07 -9.66 -5.99
C SER A 7 8.65 -9.17 -6.32
N LYS A 8 8.49 -8.57 -7.50
CA LYS A 8 7.21 -8.17 -8.10
C LYS A 8 6.20 -9.33 -8.29
N MET A 9 6.67 -10.58 -8.16
CA MET A 9 5.89 -11.82 -8.27
C MET A 9 5.77 -12.58 -6.95
N ASP A 10 6.19 -12.01 -5.83
CA ASP A 10 6.26 -12.73 -4.55
C ASP A 10 4.89 -12.80 -3.85
N TYR A 11 4.00 -13.60 -4.43
CA TYR A 11 2.66 -13.88 -3.93
C TYR A 11 2.65 -14.61 -2.58
N GLU A 12 3.70 -15.39 -2.30
CA GLU A 12 3.82 -16.11 -1.02
C GLU A 12 4.01 -15.14 0.14
N SER A 13 4.84 -14.11 -0.04
CA SER A 13 4.97 -13.03 0.95
C SER A 13 3.66 -12.27 1.13
N ILE A 14 2.93 -11.97 0.04
CA ILE A 14 1.60 -11.35 0.12
C ILE A 14 0.63 -12.22 0.94
N LYS A 15 0.61 -13.54 0.71
CA LYS A 15 -0.26 -14.46 1.44
C LYS A 15 0.05 -14.46 2.94
N LYS A 16 1.33 -14.39 3.32
CA LYS A 16 1.75 -14.25 4.72
C LYS A 16 1.35 -12.90 5.29
N LEU A 17 1.53 -11.82 4.54
CA LEU A 17 1.14 -10.46 4.95
C LEU A 17 -0.37 -10.36 5.23
N LYS A 18 -1.22 -11.03 4.43
CA LYS A 18 -2.67 -11.13 4.66
C LYS A 18 -3.05 -11.85 5.96
N GLN A 19 -2.13 -12.61 6.56
CA GLN A 19 -2.34 -13.33 7.83
C GLN A 19 -1.79 -12.59 9.05
N LEU A 20 -1.03 -11.51 8.84
CA LEU A 20 -0.50 -10.71 9.94
C LEU A 20 -1.61 -9.94 10.63
N ASN A 21 -1.40 -9.66 11.92
CA ASN A 21 -2.27 -8.73 12.62
C ASN A 21 -2.03 -7.29 12.11
N LYS A 22 -3.01 -6.42 12.38
CA LYS A 22 -3.01 -5.04 11.91
C LYS A 22 -1.76 -4.25 12.36
N ASN A 23 -1.25 -4.49 13.56
CA ASN A 23 -0.10 -3.74 14.11
C ASN A 23 1.20 -4.14 13.40
N ASP A 24 1.43 -5.44 13.20
CA ASP A 24 2.62 -5.93 12.50
C ASP A 24 2.65 -5.46 11.04
N LEU A 25 1.47 -5.35 10.42
CA LEU A 25 1.34 -4.89 9.05
C LEU A 25 1.48 -3.35 8.95
N LEU A 26 1.06 -2.58 9.97
CA LEU A 26 1.27 -1.13 10.07
C LEU A 26 2.76 -0.76 9.97
N ASP A 27 3.62 -1.50 10.67
CA ASP A 27 5.07 -1.27 10.65
C ASP A 27 5.70 -1.53 9.26
N LEU A 28 4.99 -2.25 8.38
CA LEU A 28 5.44 -2.60 7.04
C LEU A 28 4.83 -1.72 5.94
N ILE A 29 3.84 -0.88 6.24
CA ILE A 29 3.09 -0.08 5.27
C ILE A 29 4.01 0.77 4.38
N GLU A 30 5.05 1.38 4.95
CA GLU A 30 5.99 2.21 4.19
C GLU A 30 6.74 1.37 3.14
N GLY A 31 7.21 0.18 3.51
CA GLY A 31 7.85 -0.74 2.56
C GLY A 31 6.88 -1.30 1.52
N LEU A 32 5.62 -1.55 1.90
CA LEU A 32 4.58 -2.01 0.97
C LEU A 32 4.19 -0.93 -0.05
N SER A 33 4.25 0.35 0.35
CA SER A 33 3.92 1.46 -0.56
C SER A 33 4.85 1.56 -1.78
N ILE A 34 6.03 0.93 -1.74
CA ILE A 34 6.98 0.87 -2.86
C ILE A 34 6.37 0.11 -4.05
N TYR A 35 5.59 -0.94 -3.81
CA TYR A 35 4.96 -1.71 -4.89
C TYR A 35 3.83 -0.93 -5.57
N LEU A 36 3.35 0.17 -4.97
CA LEU A 36 2.39 1.08 -5.60
C LEU A 36 3.03 1.96 -6.69
N LYS A 37 4.37 2.00 -6.79
CA LYS A 37 5.08 2.79 -7.80
C LYS A 37 4.82 2.28 -9.23
N ASP A 38 4.57 0.99 -9.41
CA ASP A 38 4.33 0.38 -10.73
C ASP A 38 3.12 -0.54 -10.72
N ARG A 39 2.05 -0.10 -11.40
CA ARG A 39 0.81 -0.86 -11.59
C ARG A 39 0.98 -2.14 -12.40
N ASN A 40 2.10 -2.29 -13.12
CA ASN A 40 2.38 -3.50 -13.89
C ASN A 40 2.95 -4.62 -13.01
N PHE A 41 3.22 -4.34 -11.74
CA PHE A 41 3.64 -5.38 -10.80
C PHE A 41 2.47 -6.36 -10.57
N PRO A 42 2.69 -7.67 -10.75
CA PRO A 42 1.59 -8.63 -10.62
C PRO A 42 1.02 -8.78 -9.21
N ILE A 43 1.70 -8.27 -8.18
CA ILE A 43 1.19 -8.15 -6.80
C ILE A 43 0.55 -6.79 -6.49
N PHE A 44 0.45 -5.87 -7.46
CA PHE A 44 -0.01 -4.50 -7.22
C PHE A 44 -1.39 -4.46 -6.56
N GLU A 45 -2.37 -5.15 -7.14
CA GLU A 45 -3.74 -5.17 -6.62
C GLU A 45 -3.80 -5.78 -5.22
N ASP A 46 -3.03 -6.84 -4.96
CA ASP A 46 -2.96 -7.44 -3.62
C ASP A 46 -2.40 -6.49 -2.56
N VAL A 47 -1.42 -5.66 -2.93
CA VAL A 47 -0.82 -4.66 -2.04
C VAL A 47 -1.81 -3.52 -1.81
N VAL A 48 -2.55 -3.10 -2.84
CA VAL A 48 -3.62 -2.11 -2.70
C VAL A 48 -4.66 -2.62 -1.70
N ASP A 49 -5.18 -3.83 -1.89
CA ASP A 49 -6.17 -4.44 -0.99
C ASP A 49 -5.69 -4.52 0.46
N LEU A 50 -4.42 -4.89 0.67
CA LEU A 50 -3.80 -4.89 1.99
C LEU A 50 -3.82 -3.50 2.63
N LEU A 51 -3.39 -2.48 1.88
CA LEU A 51 -3.29 -1.11 2.39
C LEU A 51 -4.66 -0.48 2.65
N LEU A 52 -5.68 -0.79 1.85
CA LEU A 52 -7.03 -0.24 2.04
C LEU A 52 -7.68 -0.63 3.36
N ASN A 53 -7.24 -1.71 4.02
CA ASN A 53 -7.70 -2.08 5.36
C ASN A 53 -7.28 -1.10 6.48
N PHE A 54 -6.37 -0.17 6.18
CA PHE A 54 -5.78 0.76 7.16
C PHE A 54 -6.37 2.16 7.14
N ASN A 55 -7.41 2.45 6.35
CA ASN A 55 -8.21 3.68 6.41
C ASN A 55 -7.48 4.95 6.95
N LYS A 56 -7.72 5.34 8.21
CA LYS A 56 -7.15 6.56 8.83
C LYS A 56 -5.69 6.39 9.22
N GLU A 57 -5.27 5.17 9.49
CA GLU A 57 -3.90 4.81 9.85
C GLU A 57 -2.92 4.98 8.66
N LEU A 58 -3.42 5.17 7.44
CA LEU A 58 -2.62 5.56 6.28
C LEU A 58 -2.26 7.05 6.23
N ILE A 59 -2.94 7.92 6.99
CA ILE A 59 -2.73 9.38 6.94
C ILE A 59 -1.26 9.75 7.19
N PRO A 60 -0.55 9.18 8.20
CA PRO A 60 0.87 9.47 8.40
C PRO A 60 1.76 9.05 7.22
N LEU A 61 1.46 7.91 6.57
CA LEU A 61 2.17 7.47 5.37
C LEU A 61 1.95 8.45 4.22
N ILE A 62 0.70 8.87 4.01
CA ILE A 62 0.35 9.82 2.95
C ILE A 62 1.13 11.11 3.17
N ASN A 63 1.14 11.66 4.39
CA ASN A 63 1.90 12.88 4.68
C ASN A 63 3.39 12.70 4.34
N ARG A 64 4.03 11.60 4.74
CA ARG A 64 5.45 11.31 4.41
C ARG A 64 5.70 11.22 2.90
N ILE A 65 4.85 10.50 2.17
CA ILE A 65 4.97 10.38 0.70
C ILE A 65 4.83 11.77 0.05
N PHE A 66 3.92 12.60 0.55
CA PHE A 66 3.69 13.95 0.06
C PHE A 66 4.78 14.95 0.44
N GLU A 67 5.54 14.70 1.52
CA GLU A 67 6.73 15.47 1.91
C GLU A 67 7.97 15.11 1.06
N GLY A 68 8.03 13.90 0.49
CA GLY A 68 9.16 13.45 -0.35
C GLY A 68 9.30 14.21 -1.69
N GLU A 69 10.33 13.94 -2.48
CA GLU A 69 10.56 14.66 -3.76
C GLU A 69 9.98 13.94 -4.99
N GLU A 70 9.60 12.66 -4.87
CA GLU A 70 9.12 11.85 -6.00
C GLU A 70 7.67 12.19 -6.40
N SER A 71 7.50 13.19 -7.27
CA SER A 71 6.20 13.68 -7.76
C SER A 71 5.29 12.59 -8.35
N ASP A 72 5.86 11.64 -9.09
CA ASP A 72 5.10 10.55 -9.73
C ASP A 72 4.54 9.56 -8.70
N TRP A 73 5.30 9.31 -7.63
CA TRP A 73 4.87 8.43 -6.55
C TRP A 73 3.71 9.06 -5.77
N LYS A 74 3.80 10.37 -5.47
CA LYS A 74 2.72 11.14 -4.83
C LYS A 74 1.41 11.03 -5.59
N ILE A 75 1.44 11.28 -6.89
CA ILE A 75 0.24 11.28 -7.75
C ILE A 75 -0.39 9.88 -7.78
N LYS A 76 0.42 8.83 -7.88
CA LYS A 76 -0.07 7.44 -7.90
C LYS A 76 -0.72 7.05 -6.57
N CYS A 77 -0.05 7.30 -5.44
CA CYS A 77 -0.60 7.04 -4.12
C CYS A 77 -1.89 7.83 -3.89
N PHE A 78 -1.92 9.11 -4.24
CA PHE A 78 -3.11 9.95 -4.12
C PHE A 78 -4.30 9.39 -4.92
N ARG A 79 -4.09 8.98 -6.17
CA ARG A 79 -5.15 8.40 -7.00
C ARG A 79 -5.73 7.12 -6.40
N ILE A 80 -4.89 6.24 -5.85
CA ILE A 80 -5.31 4.99 -5.22
C ILE A 80 -6.14 5.29 -3.97
N PHE A 81 -5.69 6.22 -3.13
CA PHE A 81 -6.40 6.57 -1.89
C PHE A 81 -7.70 7.35 -2.14
N ILE A 82 -7.77 8.22 -3.15
CA ILE A 82 -9.04 8.88 -3.51
C ILE A 82 -10.02 7.89 -4.14
N ALA A 83 -9.54 6.96 -4.98
CA ALA A 83 -10.39 5.94 -5.58
C ALA A 83 -11.03 5.04 -4.53
N SER A 84 -10.28 4.66 -3.47
CA SER A 84 -10.85 3.89 -2.38
C SER A 84 -11.90 4.69 -1.59
N VAL A 85 -11.63 5.94 -1.21
CA VAL A 85 -12.61 6.80 -0.52
C VAL A 85 -13.88 7.02 -1.35
N SER A 86 -13.75 7.14 -2.68
CA SER A 86 -14.88 7.32 -3.60
C SER A 86 -15.73 6.04 -3.71
N TYR A 87 -15.09 4.87 -3.66
CA TYR A 87 -15.77 3.58 -3.60
C TYR A 87 -16.61 3.44 -2.33
N TRP A 88 -16.13 3.93 -1.19
CA TRP A 88 -16.86 3.93 0.10
C TRP A 88 -17.93 5.02 0.23
N SER A 89 -17.88 6.07 -0.60
CA SER A 89 -18.89 7.16 -0.60
C SER A 89 -20.11 6.85 -1.49
N SER A 90 -20.05 5.71 -2.22
CA SER A 90 -21.11 5.25 -3.13
C SER A 90 -22.05 4.22 -2.48
N TYR A 91 -21.93 4.00 -1.17
CA TYR A 91 -22.78 3.14 -0.33
C TYR A 91 -23.39 3.91 0.83
#